data_AF-E2B1R0-F1
#
_entry.id   AF-E2B1R0-F1
#
_cell.length_a   1.000
_cell.length_b   1.000
_cell.length_c   1.000
_cell.angle_alpha   90.00
_cell.angle_beta   90.00
_cell.angle_gamma   90.00
#
_symmetry.space_group_name_H-M   'P 1'
#
loop_
_entity.id
_entity.type
_entity.pdbx_description
1 polymer ?
#
loop_
_entity_poly.entity_id
_entity_poly.type
_entity_poly.pdbx_seq_one_letter_code
_entity_poly.pdbx_strand_id
1 'polypeptide(L)'
;MDLAETMKNIVAKGMQTEMGPPGGGSSYSAAPSSAGYVTEKIYMLLQAYLQNKGWNPSIEFLQCFSEFKDASMMPSTAYLQMMASRVALDSQGRLVLRENGKIILPYEHFANAVMLKHMNGPHGLHLGLEGTVRAVMESYTIGRECFGMEKEFIIEVVQNCPNPACRYYKNQLELTQKMGHMAPTYIQENEATASLLRSGFPHSTDFQAVSEILM
;
A
#
# COMPACT_ATOMS: atom_id res chain seq x y z
N MET A 1 7.77 -18.77 -37.42
CA MET A 1 6.81 -17.91 -36.70
C MET A 1 7.63 -16.90 -35.93
N ASP A 2 7.46 -15.63 -36.26
CA ASP A 2 8.31 -14.53 -35.84
C ASP A 2 7.88 -13.98 -34.46
N LEU A 3 8.84 -13.58 -33.62
CA LEU A 3 8.58 -13.13 -32.24
C LEU A 3 7.69 -11.87 -32.21
N ALA A 4 7.70 -11.07 -33.28
CA ALA A 4 6.84 -9.89 -33.45
C ALA A 4 5.35 -10.23 -33.67
N GLU A 5 5.03 -11.37 -34.29
CA GLU A 5 3.63 -11.82 -34.43
C GLU A 5 3.02 -12.26 -33.10
N THR A 6 3.83 -12.78 -32.18
CA THR A 6 3.36 -13.22 -30.86
C THR A 6 2.99 -12.03 -29.96
N MET A 7 3.68 -10.89 -30.09
CA MET A 7 3.38 -9.67 -29.34
C MET A 7 2.11 -8.96 -29.80
N LYS A 8 1.76 -9.04 -31.10
CA LYS A 8 0.48 -8.52 -31.61
C LYS A 8 -0.73 -9.29 -31.06
N ASN A 9 -0.60 -10.60 -30.87
CA ASN A 9 -1.70 -11.41 -30.33
C ASN A 9 -1.94 -11.20 -28.82
N ILE A 10 -0.96 -10.67 -28.07
CA ILE A 10 -1.14 -10.32 -26.65
C ILE A 10 -1.84 -8.96 -26.52
N VAL A 11 -1.52 -7.99 -27.39
CA VAL A 11 -2.16 -6.67 -27.43
C VAL A 11 -3.58 -6.74 -27.98
N ALA A 12 -3.85 -7.60 -28.97
CA ALA A 12 -5.18 -7.76 -29.57
C ALA A 12 -6.18 -8.55 -28.69
N LYS A 13 -5.71 -9.22 -27.63
CA LYS A 13 -6.59 -9.95 -26.68
C LYS A 13 -6.87 -9.19 -25.39
N GLY A 14 -6.25 -8.02 -25.20
CA GLY A 14 -6.50 -7.12 -24.08
C GLY A 14 -7.36 -5.95 -24.49
N MET A 15 -8.66 -6.19 -24.75
CA MET A 15 -9.75 -5.18 -24.80
C MET A 15 -11.08 -5.86 -25.21
N GLN A 16 -11.48 -6.90 -24.47
CA GLN A 16 -12.91 -7.23 -24.37
C GLN A 16 -13.44 -6.68 -23.06
N THR A 17 -14.38 -5.76 -23.22
CA THR A 17 -15.00 -4.92 -22.22
C THR A 17 -16.28 -5.61 -21.77
N GLU A 18 -16.19 -6.68 -20.98
CA GLU A 18 -17.39 -7.33 -20.43
C GLU A 18 -17.12 -8.24 -19.22
N MET A 19 -16.46 -7.69 -18.20
CA MET A 19 -16.67 -8.21 -16.83
C MET A 19 -18.00 -7.67 -16.29
N GLY A 20 -19.10 -8.23 -16.78
CA GLY A 20 -20.33 -8.35 -16.00
C GLY A 20 -20.15 -9.41 -14.90
N PRO A 21 -20.88 -9.33 -13.78
CA PRO A 21 -20.56 -10.11 -12.59
C PRO A 21 -20.98 -11.58 -12.76
N PRO A 22 -20.12 -12.57 -12.45
CA PRO A 22 -20.60 -13.89 -12.06
C PRO A 22 -21.15 -13.78 -10.64
N GLY A 23 -22.46 -13.98 -10.51
CA GLY A 23 -23.19 -13.73 -9.28
C GLY A 23 -22.82 -14.62 -8.09
N GLY A 24 -23.31 -14.19 -6.93
CA GLY A 24 -23.66 -15.07 -5.82
C GLY A 24 -22.84 -14.89 -4.55
N GLY A 25 -23.30 -13.98 -3.68
CA GLY A 25 -23.18 -14.16 -2.23
C GLY A 25 -22.13 -13.32 -1.49
N SER A 26 -22.34 -12.00 -1.41
CA SER A 26 -22.38 -11.28 -0.12
C SER A 26 -22.63 -9.80 -0.36
N SER A 27 -23.62 -9.30 0.38
CA SER A 27 -24.19 -7.96 0.28
C SER A 27 -23.22 -6.89 0.80
N TYR A 28 -22.52 -6.20 -0.09
CA TYR A 28 -22.04 -4.83 0.17
C TYR A 28 -22.19 -3.99 -1.10
N SER A 29 -23.25 -3.20 -1.09
CA SER A 29 -23.39 -1.83 -1.59
C SER A 29 -22.49 -1.37 -2.76
N ALA A 30 -23.16 -1.07 -3.88
CA ALA A 30 -22.94 0.06 -4.79
C ALA A 30 -21.49 0.50 -5.08
N ALA A 31 -21.13 0.54 -6.37
CA ALA A 31 -19.99 1.31 -6.86
C ALA A 31 -19.87 2.63 -6.07
N PRO A 32 -18.72 2.94 -5.45
CA PRO A 32 -18.60 4.11 -4.61
C PRO A 32 -18.96 5.30 -5.47
N SER A 33 -19.93 6.11 -5.01
CA SER A 33 -20.22 7.40 -5.59
C SER A 33 -18.89 8.09 -5.87
N SER A 34 -18.56 8.36 -7.13
CA SER A 34 -17.32 9.05 -7.56
C SER A 34 -17.12 10.42 -6.87
N ALA A 35 -18.11 10.87 -6.09
CA ALA A 35 -18.04 12.00 -5.19
C ALA A 35 -16.88 11.85 -4.18
N GLY A 36 -15.74 12.44 -4.54
CA GLY A 36 -14.61 12.66 -3.63
C GLY A 36 -13.27 12.13 -4.10
N TYR A 37 -13.22 11.29 -5.15
CA TYR A 37 -11.97 10.83 -5.75
C TYR A 37 -11.58 11.67 -6.96
N VAL A 38 -10.27 11.76 -7.21
CA VAL A 38 -9.76 12.36 -8.44
C VAL A 38 -9.92 11.34 -9.56
N THR A 39 -10.77 11.63 -10.53
CA THR A 39 -10.88 10.83 -11.75
C THR A 39 -9.83 11.28 -12.77
N GLU A 40 -9.58 10.45 -13.78
CA GLU A 40 -8.68 10.80 -14.88
C GLU A 40 -9.07 12.12 -15.57
N LYS A 41 -10.38 12.36 -15.76
CA LYS A 41 -10.91 13.61 -16.31
C LYS A 41 -10.52 14.83 -15.45
N ILE A 42 -10.72 14.76 -14.13
CA ILE A 42 -10.35 15.86 -13.21
C ILE A 42 -8.84 16.04 -13.19
N TYR A 43 -8.09 14.94 -13.20
CA TYR A 43 -6.62 14.95 -13.19
C TYR A 43 -6.07 15.70 -14.40
N MET A 44 -6.50 15.33 -15.62
CA MET A 44 -6.06 15.98 -16.87
C MET A 44 -6.41 17.46 -16.89
N LEU A 45 -7.57 17.83 -16.38
CA LEU A 45 -8.03 19.21 -16.34
C LEU A 45 -7.21 20.07 -15.38
N LEU A 46 -6.91 19.56 -14.18
CA LEU A 46 -6.01 20.22 -13.25
C LEU A 46 -4.60 20.35 -13.82
N GLN A 47 -4.10 19.33 -14.54
CA GLN A 47 -2.82 19.43 -15.24
C GLN A 47 -2.83 20.54 -16.29
N ALA A 48 -3.83 20.56 -17.17
CA ALA A 48 -3.96 21.58 -18.21
C ALA A 48 -4.04 22.99 -17.61
N TYR A 49 -4.83 23.18 -16.55
CA TYR A 49 -4.91 24.46 -15.84
C TYR A 49 -3.56 24.88 -15.26
N LEU A 50 -2.87 23.99 -14.53
CA LEU A 50 -1.62 24.32 -13.85
C LEU A 50 -0.42 24.52 -14.82
N GLN A 51 -0.46 23.91 -16.00
CA GLN A 51 0.56 24.11 -17.03
C GLN A 51 0.49 25.51 -17.64
N ASN A 52 -0.70 26.10 -17.73
CA ASN A 52 -0.91 27.40 -18.33
C ASN A 52 -0.76 28.54 -17.31
N LYS A 53 0.49 28.91 -17.03
CA LYS A 53 0.87 29.95 -16.02
C LYS A 53 0.32 31.37 -16.26
N GLY A 54 -0.38 31.60 -17.38
CA GLY A 54 -1.01 32.88 -17.72
C GLY A 54 -2.53 32.91 -17.57
N TRP A 55 -3.16 31.77 -17.25
CA TRP A 55 -4.62 31.70 -17.16
C TRP A 55 -5.15 32.45 -15.96
N ASN A 56 -6.16 33.31 -16.17
CA ASN A 56 -6.89 33.90 -15.07
C ASN A 56 -7.59 32.77 -14.27
N PRO A 57 -7.26 32.59 -12.97
CA PRO A 57 -7.75 31.46 -12.15
C PRO A 57 -9.25 31.28 -12.09
N SER A 58 -10.01 32.36 -12.34
CA SER A 58 -11.46 32.37 -12.24
C SER A 58 -12.14 32.22 -13.61
N ILE A 59 -11.63 32.89 -14.64
CA ILE A 59 -12.32 33.00 -15.95
C ILE A 59 -11.92 31.84 -16.88
N GLU A 60 -10.63 31.61 -17.05
CA GLU A 60 -10.12 30.61 -17.99
C GLU A 60 -10.24 29.20 -17.42
N PHE A 61 -10.17 29.08 -16.09
CA PHE A 61 -10.54 27.85 -15.39
C PHE A 61 -11.97 27.44 -15.78
N LEU A 62 -12.96 28.33 -15.57
CA LEU A 62 -14.35 28.14 -15.96
C LEU A 62 -14.56 27.83 -17.45
N GLN A 63 -13.83 28.49 -18.33
CA GLN A 63 -13.92 28.26 -19.77
C GLN A 63 -13.38 26.88 -20.17
N CYS A 64 -12.25 26.46 -19.58
CA CYS A 64 -11.72 25.12 -19.77
C CYS A 64 -12.74 24.05 -19.32
N PHE A 65 -13.49 24.26 -18.23
CA PHE A 65 -14.58 23.35 -17.84
C PHE A 65 -15.74 23.33 -18.83
N SER A 66 -16.11 24.47 -19.41
CA SER A 66 -17.23 24.55 -20.35
C SER A 66 -16.98 23.80 -21.66
N GLU A 67 -15.71 23.61 -22.03
CA GLU A 67 -15.30 22.81 -23.20
C GLU A 67 -15.43 21.30 -22.95
N PHE A 68 -15.40 20.85 -21.69
CA PHE A 68 -15.72 19.46 -21.34
C PHE A 68 -17.23 19.23 -21.38
N LYS A 69 -17.71 18.74 -22.52
CA LYS A 69 -19.13 18.57 -22.89
C LYS A 69 -19.97 17.64 -21.99
N ASP A 70 -19.36 16.90 -21.05
CA ASP A 70 -20.05 15.99 -20.12
C ASP A 70 -20.25 16.63 -18.73
N ALA A 71 -21.08 17.68 -18.67
CA ALA A 71 -21.30 18.46 -17.44
C ALA A 71 -21.95 17.66 -16.29
N SER A 72 -22.58 16.50 -16.55
CA SER A 72 -23.31 15.73 -15.52
C SER A 72 -22.44 14.98 -14.52
N MET A 73 -21.13 14.89 -14.77
CA MET A 73 -20.17 14.14 -13.96
C MET A 73 -19.09 15.03 -13.33
N MET A 74 -19.13 16.34 -13.57
CA MET A 74 -18.10 17.28 -13.12
C MET A 74 -18.42 17.86 -11.74
N PRO A 75 -17.44 17.97 -10.83
CA PRO A 75 -17.64 18.66 -9.55
C PRO A 75 -17.97 20.15 -9.73
N SER A 76 -18.45 20.80 -8.67
CA SER A 76 -18.70 22.23 -8.70
C SER A 76 -17.41 23.03 -8.93
N THR A 77 -17.54 24.20 -9.58
CA THR A 77 -16.40 25.11 -9.80
C THR A 77 -15.67 25.46 -8.51
N ALA A 78 -16.41 25.72 -7.42
CA ALA A 78 -15.82 26.05 -6.13
C ALA A 78 -14.95 24.90 -5.59
N TYR A 79 -15.39 23.66 -5.77
CA TYR A 79 -14.61 22.48 -5.37
C TYR A 79 -13.34 22.36 -6.22
N LEU A 80 -13.44 22.56 -7.53
CA LEU A 80 -12.30 22.51 -8.43
C LEU A 80 -11.27 23.62 -8.14
N GLN A 81 -11.72 24.83 -7.81
CA GLN A 81 -10.85 25.92 -7.37
C GLN A 81 -10.15 25.58 -6.05
N MET A 82 -10.87 24.98 -5.09
CA MET A 82 -10.28 24.47 -3.86
C MET A 82 -9.19 23.43 -4.14
N MET A 83 -9.47 22.44 -5.01
CA MET A 83 -8.47 21.46 -5.43
C MET A 83 -7.23 22.15 -6.03
N ALA A 84 -7.44 23.02 -7.03
CA ALA A 84 -6.37 23.71 -7.74
C ALA A 84 -5.46 24.52 -6.80
N SER A 85 -6.01 25.11 -5.74
CA SER A 85 -5.23 25.83 -4.72
C SER A 85 -4.31 24.93 -3.87
N ARG A 86 -4.63 23.64 -3.75
CA ARG A 86 -3.89 22.66 -2.93
C ARG A 86 -2.95 21.77 -3.73
N VAL A 87 -3.02 21.80 -5.06
CA VAL A 87 -2.21 20.94 -5.94
C VAL A 87 -1.21 21.73 -6.78
N ALA A 88 -0.11 21.07 -7.14
CA ALA A 88 0.92 21.59 -8.04
C ALA A 88 1.34 20.52 -9.04
N LEU A 89 2.18 20.90 -10.01
CA LEU A 89 2.86 19.97 -10.89
C LEU A 89 4.30 19.78 -10.41
N ASP A 90 4.75 18.52 -10.35
CA ASP A 90 6.16 18.22 -10.18
C ASP A 90 6.96 18.42 -11.48
N SER A 91 8.26 18.14 -11.44
CA SER A 91 9.16 18.26 -12.60
C SER A 91 8.82 17.33 -13.76
N GLN A 92 8.02 16.28 -13.52
CA GLN A 92 7.53 15.35 -14.54
C GLN A 92 6.11 15.71 -15.01
N GLY A 93 5.55 16.83 -14.53
CA GLY A 93 4.20 17.25 -14.87
C GLY A 93 3.11 16.44 -14.16
N ARG A 94 3.41 15.70 -13.09
CA ARG A 94 2.40 14.95 -12.32
C ARG A 94 1.77 15.84 -11.27
N LEU A 95 0.48 15.65 -11.00
CA LEU A 95 -0.16 16.31 -9.87
C LEU A 95 0.44 15.81 -8.55
N VAL A 96 0.83 16.76 -7.71
CA VAL A 96 1.30 16.52 -6.35
C VAL A 96 0.52 17.39 -5.37
N LEU A 97 0.31 16.88 -4.16
CA LEU A 97 -0.26 17.66 -3.07
C LEU A 97 0.80 18.65 -2.57
N ARG A 98 0.47 19.95 -2.54
CA ARG A 98 1.44 21.00 -2.14
C ARG A 98 1.98 20.83 -0.74
N GLU A 99 1.15 20.32 0.17
CA GLU A 99 1.46 20.21 1.59
C GLU A 99 2.61 19.23 1.88
N ASN A 100 2.68 18.10 1.16
CA ASN A 100 3.65 17.04 1.45
C ASN A 100 4.39 16.49 0.22
N GLY A 101 4.11 17.00 -0.97
CA GLY A 101 4.75 16.61 -2.23
C GLY A 101 4.36 15.22 -2.75
N LYS A 102 3.43 14.52 -2.11
CA LYS A 102 3.00 13.18 -2.57
C LYS A 102 2.22 13.26 -3.87
N ILE A 103 2.40 12.25 -4.70
CA ILE A 103 1.75 12.16 -6.02
C ILE A 103 0.27 11.83 -5.83
N ILE A 104 -0.58 12.62 -6.48
CA ILE A 104 -2.00 12.32 -6.60
C ILE A 104 -2.16 11.37 -7.79
N LEU A 105 -2.95 10.32 -7.63
CA LEU A 105 -3.26 9.39 -8.70
C LEU A 105 -4.75 9.47 -9.04
N PRO A 106 -5.11 9.36 -10.33
CA PRO A 106 -6.48 9.06 -10.71
C PRO A 106 -6.96 7.76 -10.08
N TYR A 107 -8.23 7.74 -9.67
CA TYR A 107 -8.94 6.57 -9.17
C TYR A 107 -8.69 5.34 -10.04
N GLU A 108 -8.79 5.52 -11.36
CA GLU A 108 -8.69 4.48 -12.39
C GLU A 108 -7.29 3.86 -12.45
N HIS A 109 -6.26 4.56 -11.99
CA HIS A 109 -4.87 4.10 -12.05
C HIS A 109 -4.34 3.61 -10.70
N PHE A 110 -5.07 3.84 -9.61
CA PHE A 110 -4.56 3.57 -8.27
C PHE A 110 -4.28 2.09 -8.03
N ALA A 111 -5.19 1.19 -8.42
CA ALA A 111 -4.98 -0.26 -8.27
C ALA A 111 -3.73 -0.75 -9.02
N ASN A 112 -3.49 -0.23 -10.22
CA ASN A 112 -2.30 -0.56 -11.00
C ASN A 112 -1.02 -0.05 -10.31
N ALA A 113 -1.04 1.15 -9.75
CA ALA A 113 0.10 1.69 -9.01
C ALA A 113 0.39 0.90 -7.73
N VAL A 114 -0.64 0.47 -6.99
CA VAL A 114 -0.51 -0.43 -5.84
C VAL A 114 0.13 -1.75 -6.27
N MET A 115 -0.35 -2.36 -7.36
CA MET A 115 0.21 -3.62 -7.85
C MET A 115 1.66 -3.48 -8.31
N LEU A 116 2.03 -2.38 -8.97
CA LEU A 116 3.42 -2.08 -9.34
C LEU A 116 4.33 -2.00 -8.12
N LYS A 117 3.90 -1.33 -7.05
CA LYS A 117 4.65 -1.29 -5.78
C LYS A 117 4.74 -2.68 -5.14
N HIS A 118 3.64 -3.41 -5.12
CA HIS A 118 3.55 -4.75 -4.56
C HIS A 118 4.53 -5.73 -5.25
N MET A 119 4.61 -5.70 -6.57
CA MET A 119 5.47 -6.60 -7.36
C MET A 119 6.96 -6.25 -7.29
N ASN A 120 7.31 -5.06 -6.82
CA ASN A 120 8.68 -4.55 -6.82
C ASN A 120 9.38 -4.75 -5.46
N GLY A 121 9.23 -5.93 -4.88
CA GLY A 121 9.89 -6.30 -3.63
C GLY A 121 11.31 -6.86 -3.82
N PRO A 122 12.05 -7.06 -2.72
CA PRO A 122 13.44 -7.49 -2.76
C PRO A 122 13.58 -8.93 -3.27
N HIS A 123 14.72 -9.23 -3.90
CA HIS A 123 15.05 -10.58 -4.41
C HIS A 123 14.03 -11.14 -5.42
N GLY A 124 13.28 -10.27 -6.11
CA GLY A 124 12.25 -10.69 -7.06
C GLY A 124 10.98 -11.24 -6.40
N LEU A 125 10.87 -11.13 -5.08
CA LEU A 125 9.66 -11.48 -4.34
C LEU A 125 8.74 -10.27 -4.24
N HIS A 126 7.43 -10.51 -4.26
CA HIS A 126 6.46 -9.46 -4.00
C HIS A 126 6.56 -9.00 -2.53
N LEU A 127 6.26 -7.72 -2.28
CA LEU A 127 6.16 -7.18 -0.93
C LEU A 127 4.98 -7.81 -0.17
N GLY A 128 5.16 -8.03 1.14
CA GLY A 128 4.03 -8.33 2.02
C GLY A 128 3.03 -7.17 2.10
N LEU A 129 1.88 -7.40 2.73
CA LEU A 129 0.82 -6.40 2.87
C LEU A 129 1.34 -5.08 3.48
N GLU A 130 1.95 -5.16 4.66
CA GLU A 130 2.51 -3.99 5.36
C GLU A 130 3.61 -3.28 4.56
N GLY A 131 4.45 -4.05 3.88
CA GLY A 131 5.49 -3.50 3.01
C GLY A 131 4.89 -2.73 1.83
N THR A 132 3.83 -3.27 1.22
CA THR A 132 3.14 -2.63 0.10
C THR A 132 2.43 -1.36 0.56
N VAL A 133 1.68 -1.42 1.67
CA VAL A 133 1.01 -0.26 2.26
C VAL A 133 2.02 0.86 2.52
N ARG A 134 3.15 0.55 3.14
CA ARG A 134 4.21 1.53 3.40
C ARG A 134 4.74 2.15 2.10
N ALA A 135 5.08 1.33 1.11
CA ALA A 135 5.63 1.79 -0.16
C ALA A 135 4.64 2.67 -0.96
N VAL A 136 3.35 2.36 -0.89
CA VAL A 136 2.27 3.15 -1.48
C VAL A 136 2.12 4.49 -0.74
N MET A 137 2.00 4.45 0.60
CA MET A 137 1.86 5.64 1.43
C MET A 137 3.08 6.57 1.35
N GLU A 138 4.27 6.06 1.04
CA GLU A 138 5.46 6.88 0.84
C GLU A 138 5.39 7.71 -0.46
N SER A 139 4.75 7.17 -1.50
CA SER A 139 4.75 7.77 -2.84
C SER A 139 3.49 8.56 -3.17
N TYR A 140 2.33 8.11 -2.69
CA TYR A 140 1.02 8.57 -3.15
C TYR A 140 0.19 9.17 -2.02
N THR A 141 -0.73 10.07 -2.37
CA THR A 141 -1.75 10.57 -1.44
C THR A 141 -2.72 9.45 -1.07
N ILE A 142 -3.15 9.44 0.20
CA ILE A 142 -4.08 8.49 0.79
C ILE A 142 -5.12 9.27 1.58
N GLY A 143 -6.37 8.79 1.57
CA GLY A 143 -7.50 9.48 2.18
C GLY A 143 -8.12 10.54 1.26
N ARG A 144 -9.45 10.64 1.27
CA ARG A 144 -10.21 11.54 0.40
C ARG A 144 -9.90 13.02 0.65
N GLU A 145 -9.57 13.36 1.89
CA GLU A 145 -9.18 14.72 2.32
C GLU A 145 -7.86 15.20 1.68
N CYS A 146 -7.02 14.24 1.26
CA CYS A 146 -5.76 14.45 0.57
C CYS A 146 -5.85 14.12 -0.93
N PHE A 147 -7.05 13.99 -1.49
CA PHE A 147 -7.29 13.62 -2.88
C PHE A 147 -6.72 12.23 -3.24
N GLY A 148 -6.62 11.35 -2.25
CA GLY A 148 -6.12 9.98 -2.41
C GLY A 148 -7.22 8.93 -2.27
N MET A 149 -6.81 7.67 -2.42
CA MET A 149 -7.66 6.51 -2.15
C MET A 149 -7.59 6.10 -0.69
N GLU A 150 -8.63 5.41 -0.21
CA GLU A 150 -8.65 4.85 1.14
C GLU A 150 -7.59 3.73 1.29
N LYS A 151 -7.05 3.59 2.50
CA LYS A 151 -6.00 2.60 2.80
C LYS A 151 -6.53 1.17 2.60
N GLU A 152 -7.79 0.95 2.90
CA GLU A 152 -8.50 -0.34 2.80
C GLU A 152 -8.48 -0.86 1.36
N PHE A 153 -8.59 0.03 0.38
CA PHE A 153 -8.53 -0.36 -1.03
C PHE A 153 -7.15 -0.91 -1.42
N ILE A 154 -6.05 -0.42 -0.81
CA ILE A 154 -4.71 -1.01 -0.99
C ILE A 154 -4.71 -2.46 -0.52
N ILE A 155 -5.33 -2.72 0.64
CA ILE A 155 -5.39 -4.06 1.24
C ILE A 155 -6.13 -5.00 0.29
N GLU A 156 -7.29 -4.59 -0.22
CA GLU A 156 -8.09 -5.37 -1.17
C GLU A 156 -7.30 -5.71 -2.44
N VAL A 157 -6.60 -4.74 -3.04
CA VAL A 157 -5.79 -4.97 -4.23
C VAL A 157 -4.69 -5.99 -3.99
N VAL A 158 -4.00 -5.92 -2.85
CA VAL A 158 -2.93 -6.87 -2.49
C VAL A 158 -3.50 -8.26 -2.19
N GLN A 159 -4.62 -8.34 -1.48
CA GLN A 159 -5.29 -9.61 -1.18
C GLN A 159 -5.76 -10.32 -2.46
N ASN A 160 -6.16 -9.56 -3.48
CA ASN A 160 -6.59 -10.06 -4.78
C ASN A 160 -5.45 -10.18 -5.81
N CYS A 161 -4.19 -10.28 -5.37
CA CYS A 161 -3.05 -10.44 -6.28
C CYS A 161 -3.26 -11.65 -7.22
N PRO A 162 -3.19 -11.46 -8.56
CA PRO A 162 -3.48 -12.53 -9.52
C PRO A 162 -2.38 -13.59 -9.59
N ASN A 163 -1.18 -13.32 -9.05
CA ASN A 163 -0.05 -14.27 -9.05
C ASN A 163 -0.31 -15.45 -8.07
N PRO A 164 -0.43 -16.70 -8.55
CA PRO A 164 -0.67 -17.87 -7.69
C PRO A 164 0.42 -18.13 -6.67
N ALA A 165 1.69 -17.91 -7.03
CA ALA A 165 2.82 -18.09 -6.12
C ALA A 165 2.77 -17.10 -4.96
N CYS A 166 2.41 -15.85 -5.24
CA CYS A 166 2.24 -14.82 -4.22
C CYS A 166 1.16 -15.20 -3.21
N ARG A 167 0.01 -15.70 -3.68
CA ARG A 167 -1.09 -16.15 -2.79
C ARG A 167 -0.66 -17.34 -1.93
N TYR A 168 0.08 -18.28 -2.51
CA TYR A 168 0.60 -19.44 -1.78
C TYR A 168 1.57 -19.04 -0.66
N TYR A 169 2.58 -18.21 -0.96
CA TYR A 169 3.56 -17.76 0.03
C TYR A 169 2.93 -16.93 1.14
N LYS A 170 1.98 -16.06 0.80
CA LYS A 170 1.22 -15.28 1.79
C LYS A 170 0.53 -16.20 2.80
N ASN A 171 -0.20 -17.21 2.34
CA ASN A 171 -0.92 -18.14 3.23
C ASN A 171 0.04 -18.93 4.13
N GLN A 172 1.19 -19.36 3.61
CA GLN A 172 2.22 -20.06 4.39
C GLN A 172 2.84 -19.17 5.48
N LEU A 173 3.12 -17.91 5.15
CA LEU A 173 3.64 -16.94 6.12
C LEU A 173 2.61 -16.60 7.19
N GLU A 174 1.34 -16.40 6.82
CA GLU A 174 0.25 -16.17 7.77
C GLU A 174 0.04 -17.37 8.72
N LEU A 175 0.14 -18.60 8.20
CA LEU A 175 0.04 -19.82 9.00
C LEU A 175 1.22 -19.96 9.98
N THR A 176 2.44 -19.64 9.51
CA THR A 176 3.65 -19.67 10.33
C THR A 176 3.60 -18.61 11.43
N GLN A 177 3.10 -17.40 11.14
CA GLN A 177 2.92 -16.36 12.17
C GLN A 177 1.88 -16.77 13.21
N LYS A 178 0.74 -17.35 12.79
CA LYS A 178 -0.28 -17.86 13.72
C LYS A 178 0.27 -18.96 14.62
N MET A 179 1.15 -19.82 14.11
CA MET A 179 1.84 -20.84 14.92
C MET A 179 2.94 -20.25 15.82
N GLY A 180 3.64 -19.19 15.38
CA GLY A 180 4.64 -18.48 16.17
C GLY A 180 4.06 -17.71 17.37
N HIS A 181 2.80 -17.26 17.28
CA HIS A 181 2.04 -16.70 18.42
C HIS A 181 1.47 -17.78 19.35
N MET A 182 1.53 -19.05 18.95
CA MET A 182 1.30 -20.23 19.80
C MET A 182 2.64 -20.82 20.29
N ALA A 183 3.64 -19.96 20.57
CA ALA A 183 4.77 -20.38 21.37
C ALA A 183 4.23 -20.79 22.75
N PRO A 184 4.52 -22.00 23.26
CA PRO A 184 4.05 -22.41 24.59
C PRO A 184 4.65 -21.46 25.63
N THR A 185 3.81 -20.70 26.32
CA THR A 185 4.13 -20.15 27.65
C THR A 185 4.17 -21.31 28.64
N TYR A 186 5.21 -22.15 28.54
CA TYR A 186 5.60 -23.06 29.61
C TYR A 186 7.08 -22.88 29.91
N ILE A 187 7.44 -21.67 30.32
CA ILE A 187 8.49 -21.50 31.31
C ILE A 187 7.75 -21.00 32.56
N GLN A 188 7.19 -21.96 33.29
CA GLN A 188 6.86 -21.73 34.69
C GLN A 188 8.14 -22.02 35.48
N GLU A 189 8.67 -20.97 36.09
CA GLU A 189 9.77 -21.02 37.05
C GLU A 189 9.56 -22.19 38.02
N ASN A 190 10.50 -23.13 38.05
CA ASN A 190 10.59 -24.10 39.13
C ASN A 190 11.92 -23.93 39.85
N GLU A 191 12.04 -22.82 40.57
CA GLU A 191 13.10 -22.53 41.53
C GLU A 191 13.06 -23.44 42.78
N ALA A 192 12.28 -24.53 42.77
CA ALA A 192 12.11 -25.45 43.90
C ALA A 192 12.79 -26.82 43.71
N THR A 193 13.47 -27.09 42.60
CA THR A 193 14.15 -28.39 42.37
C THR A 193 15.67 -28.36 42.45
N ALA A 194 16.30 -27.18 42.55
CA ALA A 194 17.74 -27.06 42.78
C ALA A 194 18.18 -27.29 44.24
N SER A 195 17.22 -27.32 45.19
CA SER A 195 17.47 -27.36 46.64
C SER A 195 17.41 -28.76 47.25
N LEU A 196 17.00 -29.80 46.51
CA LEU A 196 16.95 -31.19 47.02
C LEU A 196 18.25 -31.99 46.86
N LEU A 197 19.24 -31.46 46.13
CA LEU A 197 20.56 -32.09 45.97
C LEU A 197 21.62 -31.56 46.94
N ARG A 198 21.22 -30.78 47.96
CA ARG A 198 22.15 -30.07 48.86
C ARG A 198 21.98 -30.36 50.36
N SER A 199 21.57 -31.57 50.73
CA SER A 199 21.54 -31.98 52.15
C SER A 199 21.86 -33.46 52.34
N GLY A 200 23.13 -33.73 52.67
CA GLY A 200 23.62 -35.05 53.09
C GLY A 200 25.12 -35.03 53.41
N PHE A 201 25.49 -34.46 54.56
CA PHE A 201 26.82 -34.50 55.21
C PHE A 201 27.27 -35.94 55.61
N PRO A 202 28.50 -36.24 56.14
CA PRO A 202 29.57 -35.33 56.61
C PRO A 202 31.06 -35.71 56.29
N HIS A 203 31.91 -34.68 56.36
CA HIS A 203 33.17 -34.53 57.15
C HIS A 203 34.29 -35.60 57.18
N SER A 204 35.50 -35.20 56.74
CA SER A 204 36.84 -35.51 57.30
C SER A 204 37.83 -34.47 56.74
N THR A 205 38.24 -33.44 57.51
CA THR A 205 39.61 -33.21 58.05
C THR A 205 40.73 -33.69 57.11
N ASP A 206 41.66 -32.85 56.62
CA ASP A 206 42.74 -32.24 57.39
C ASP A 206 43.50 -31.15 56.58
N PHE A 207 44.08 -30.19 57.32
CA PHE A 207 45.34 -29.43 57.14
C PHE A 207 45.96 -29.31 55.72
N GLN A 208 46.46 -28.16 55.25
CA GLN A 208 47.39 -27.27 55.92
C GLN A 208 47.54 -25.95 55.13
N ALA A 209 47.60 -24.83 55.85
CA ALA A 209 47.98 -23.53 55.32
C ALA A 209 49.45 -23.52 54.91
N VAL A 210 49.77 -22.89 53.78
CA VAL A 210 50.99 -22.09 53.63
C VAL A 210 50.62 -20.77 52.96
N SER A 211 51.02 -19.74 53.68
CA SER A 211 50.83 -18.32 53.50
C SER A 211 51.88 -17.69 52.57
N GLU A 212 51.52 -16.50 52.09
CA GLU A 212 52.41 -15.34 51.84
C GLU A 212 53.32 -15.33 50.60
N ILE A 213 53.10 -14.37 49.70
CA ILE A 213 53.80 -13.07 49.54
C ILE A 213 55.26 -13.25 49.08
N LEU A 214 55.61 -12.73 47.89
CA LEU A 214 56.46 -11.54 47.73
C LEU A 214 56.87 -11.33 46.25
N MET A 215 56.79 -10.06 45.82
CA MET A 215 57.45 -9.39 44.67
C MET A 215 56.98 -9.69 43.25
#